data_AF-A0A956LP58-F1
#
_entry.id   AF-A0A956LP58-F1
#
_cell.length_a   1.000
_cell.length_b   1.000
_cell.length_c   1.000
_cell.angle_alpha   90.00
_cell.angle_beta   90.00
_cell.angle_gamma   90.00
#
_symmetry.space_group_name_H-M   'P 1'
#
loop_
_entity.id
_entity.type
_entity.pdbx_description
1 polymer ?
#
loop_
_entity_poly.entity_id
_entity_poly.type
_entity_poly.pdbx_seq_one_letter_code
_entity_poly.pdbx_strand_id
1 'polypeptide(L)'
;MARRLAPSLALALIALTPLTNARAAEGDAGRMIEWTENGPNASPGGYHGRVMVLEADGTRRSYHWGGSLCSHVQFEETLVRRLFDVFRSGARLRVAAQYRFSTYEPTGAARSREPSRCIVGFTLTPAQ
;
A
#
# COMPACT_ATOMS: atom_id res chain seq x y z
N MET A 1 5.77 -55.73 38.66
CA MET A 1 6.36 -54.40 38.94
C MET A 1 6.28 -53.57 37.67
N ALA A 2 5.38 -52.59 37.64
CA ALA A 2 5.13 -51.73 36.48
C ALA A 2 5.73 -50.34 36.72
N ARG A 3 6.51 -49.82 35.77
CA ARG A 3 6.86 -48.40 35.69
C ARG A 3 6.66 -47.94 34.25
N ARG A 4 5.55 -47.25 34.01
CA ARG A 4 5.27 -46.52 32.77
C ARG A 4 5.79 -45.10 32.95
N LEU A 5 6.82 -44.73 32.19
CA LEU A 5 7.28 -43.35 32.02
C LEU A 5 6.50 -42.76 30.83
N ALA A 6 5.60 -41.82 31.11
CA ALA A 6 4.96 -41.00 30.08
C ALA A 6 5.81 -39.75 29.86
N PRO A 7 6.29 -39.46 28.63
CA PRO A 7 6.94 -38.19 28.34
C PRO A 7 5.87 -37.11 28.15
N SER A 8 5.91 -36.09 29.00
CA SER A 8 5.11 -34.88 28.85
C SER A 8 5.55 -34.13 27.60
N LEU A 9 4.73 -34.17 26.56
CA LEU A 9 4.91 -33.43 25.32
C LEU A 9 4.69 -31.93 25.62
N ALA A 10 5.77 -31.16 25.72
CA ALA A 10 5.69 -29.71 25.85
C ALA A 10 5.24 -29.09 24.51
N LEU A 11 4.00 -28.61 24.46
CA LEU A 11 3.43 -27.93 23.31
C LEU A 11 4.09 -26.54 23.16
N ALA A 12 4.97 -26.38 22.18
CA ALA A 12 5.53 -25.08 21.81
C ALA A 12 4.46 -24.27 21.07
N LEU A 13 3.89 -23.28 21.76
CA LEU A 13 3.04 -22.24 21.17
C LEU A 13 3.89 -21.35 20.28
N ILE A 14 3.89 -21.62 18.97
CA ILE A 14 4.40 -20.71 17.95
C ILE A 14 3.44 -19.53 17.90
N ALA A 15 3.85 -18.39 18.46
CA ALA A 15 3.11 -17.14 18.34
C ALA A 15 3.12 -16.68 16.87
N LEU A 16 1.99 -16.84 16.18
CA LEU A 16 1.76 -16.19 14.89
C LEU A 16 1.62 -14.68 15.14
N THR A 17 2.71 -13.92 14.96
CA THR A 17 2.59 -12.47 14.88
C THR A 17 1.88 -12.12 13.57
N PRO A 18 0.73 -11.43 13.61
CA PRO A 18 0.06 -11.01 12.39
C PRO A 18 0.95 -10.01 11.66
N LEU A 19 1.20 -10.25 10.37
CA LEU A 19 1.77 -9.25 9.46
C LEU A 19 0.87 -8.01 9.46
N THR A 20 1.24 -6.98 10.20
CA THR A 20 0.45 -5.75 10.31
C THR A 20 0.61 -4.93 9.03
N ASN A 21 -0.46 -4.83 8.23
CA ASN A 21 -0.52 -3.84 7.16
C ASN A 21 -0.51 -2.45 7.80
N ALA A 22 0.46 -1.61 7.45
CA ALA A 22 0.52 -0.24 7.94
C ALA A 22 -0.36 0.65 7.06
N ARG A 23 -1.39 1.26 7.65
CA ARG A 23 -2.18 2.31 7.02
C ARG A 23 -1.51 3.65 7.33
N ALA A 24 -1.25 4.48 6.32
CA ALA A 24 -0.82 5.85 6.60
C ALA A 24 -1.94 6.66 7.25
N ALA A 25 -1.56 7.71 7.96
CA ALA A 25 -2.51 8.71 8.43
C ALA A 25 -3.38 9.20 7.26
N GLU A 26 -4.66 9.42 7.54
CA GLU A 26 -5.54 10.05 6.54
C GLU A 26 -4.98 11.45 6.23
N GLY A 27 -4.82 11.76 4.94
CA GLY A 27 -4.52 13.13 4.52
C GLY A 27 -5.70 14.05 4.77
N ASP A 28 -5.49 15.35 4.55
CA ASP A 28 -6.57 16.32 4.66
C ASP A 28 -7.65 16.06 3.59
N ALA A 29 -8.86 16.53 3.86
CA ALA A 29 -9.94 16.44 2.90
C ALA A 29 -9.58 17.22 1.63
N GLY A 30 -9.52 16.52 0.49
CA GLY A 30 -9.12 17.08 -0.79
C GLY A 30 -9.97 16.58 -1.94
N ARG A 31 -9.66 17.08 -3.15
CA ARG A 31 -10.24 16.62 -4.41
C ARG A 31 -9.18 15.93 -5.24
N MET A 32 -9.49 14.77 -5.82
CA MET A 32 -8.61 14.20 -6.84
C MET A 32 -8.63 15.10 -8.07
N ILE A 33 -7.46 15.57 -8.50
CA ILE A 33 -7.30 16.52 -9.61
C ILE A 33 -6.55 15.92 -10.79
N GLU A 34 -5.89 14.79 -10.60
CA GLU A 34 -5.22 14.08 -11.68
C GLU A 34 -5.21 12.58 -11.45
N TRP A 35 -5.40 11.83 -12.54
CA TRP A 35 -5.25 10.38 -12.61
C TRP A 35 -4.32 10.05 -13.78
N THR A 36 -3.32 9.20 -13.53
CA THR A 36 -2.43 8.67 -14.56
C THR A 36 -2.35 7.15 -14.42
N GLU A 37 -2.51 6.43 -15.51
CA GLU A 37 -2.25 5.00 -15.62
C GLU A 37 -1.24 4.78 -16.74
N ASN A 38 -0.05 4.31 -16.39
CA ASN A 38 1.04 4.06 -17.33
C ASN A 38 1.08 2.59 -17.80
N GLY A 39 0.20 1.74 -17.25
CA GLY A 39 0.16 0.30 -17.52
C GLY A 39 1.36 -0.46 -16.94
N PRO A 40 1.36 -1.81 -17.09
CA PRO A 40 2.40 -2.68 -16.54
C PRO A 40 3.74 -2.58 -17.29
N ASN A 41 3.75 -1.96 -18.48
CA ASN A 41 4.95 -1.80 -19.32
C ASN A 41 5.58 -0.41 -19.20
N ALA A 42 5.24 0.36 -18.16
CA ALA A 42 5.91 1.63 -17.88
C ALA A 42 7.42 1.42 -17.80
N SER A 43 8.21 2.34 -18.37
CA SER A 43 9.68 2.25 -18.42
C SER A 43 10.28 1.88 -17.05
N PRO A 44 11.39 1.12 -16.98
CA PRO A 44 12.05 0.83 -15.72
C PRO A 44 12.32 2.11 -14.90
N GLY A 45 11.72 2.20 -13.72
CA GLY A 45 11.74 3.41 -12.86
C GLY A 45 10.46 4.27 -12.91
N GLY A 46 9.54 3.99 -13.82
CA GLY A 46 8.20 4.57 -13.88
C GLY A 46 7.20 3.83 -12.99
N TYR A 47 6.28 4.55 -12.36
CA TYR A 47 5.16 3.98 -11.61
C TYR A 47 4.07 3.46 -12.57
N HIS A 48 3.35 2.40 -12.19
CA HIS A 48 2.21 1.87 -12.97
C HIS A 48 1.06 2.87 -13.03
N GLY A 49 0.91 3.69 -11.98
CA GLY A 49 -0.04 4.78 -12.00
C GLY A 49 0.17 5.75 -10.86
N ARG A 50 -0.56 6.86 -10.95
CA ARG A 50 -0.53 8.00 -10.03
C ARG A 50 -1.91 8.59 -9.84
N VAL A 51 -2.18 9.02 -8.62
CA VAL A 51 -3.26 9.97 -8.32
C VAL A 51 -2.70 11.21 -7.65
N MET A 52 -3.22 12.36 -8.03
CA MET A 52 -2.91 13.63 -7.37
C MET A 52 -4.17 14.18 -6.69
N VAL A 53 -4.02 14.57 -5.43
CA VAL A 53 -5.07 15.16 -4.60
C VAL A 53 -4.69 16.62 -4.31
N LEU A 54 -5.64 17.53 -4.52
CA LEU A 54 -5.58 18.90 -4.03
C LEU A 54 -6.26 18.95 -2.67
N GLU A 55 -5.46 19.06 -1.61
CA GLU A 55 -5.92 19.21 -0.24
C GLU A 55 -6.55 20.60 -0.03
N ALA A 56 -7.36 20.76 1.03
CA ALA A 56 -8.09 22.01 1.30
C ALA A 56 -7.19 23.22 1.56
N ASP A 57 -5.96 22.99 2.02
CA ASP A 57 -4.91 23.99 2.22
C ASP A 57 -4.21 24.40 0.90
N GLY A 58 -4.59 23.78 -0.23
CA GLY A 58 -3.97 23.99 -1.54
C GLY A 58 -2.77 23.08 -1.81
N THR A 59 -2.40 22.20 -0.87
CA THR A 59 -1.30 21.26 -1.04
C THR A 59 -1.64 20.22 -2.10
N ARG A 60 -0.70 19.98 -3.03
CA ARG A 60 -0.79 18.92 -4.04
C ARG A 60 -0.06 17.69 -3.54
N ARG A 61 -0.81 16.64 -3.22
CA ARG A 61 -0.27 15.36 -2.75
C ARG A 61 -0.35 14.32 -3.85
N SER A 62 0.79 13.69 -4.16
CA SER A 62 0.89 12.64 -5.18
C SER A 62 1.05 11.27 -4.53
N TYR A 63 0.28 10.30 -5.01
CA TYR A 63 0.40 8.90 -4.62
C TYR A 63 0.74 8.06 -5.85
N HIS A 64 1.85 7.35 -5.78
CA HIS A 64 2.38 6.52 -6.86
C HIS A 64 2.34 5.04 -6.45
N TRP A 65 1.97 4.16 -7.37
CA TRP A 65 2.04 2.72 -7.15
C TRP A 65 2.72 2.02 -8.32
N GLY A 66 3.20 0.80 -8.07
CA GLY A 66 3.98 0.05 -9.04
C GLY A 66 5.41 0.56 -9.18
N GLY A 67 6.03 0.26 -10.32
CA GLY A 67 7.42 0.59 -10.63
C GLY A 67 8.43 -0.43 -10.12
N SER A 68 9.72 -0.18 -10.33
CA SER A 68 10.77 -1.20 -10.20
C SER A 68 10.83 -1.87 -8.82
N LEU A 69 10.61 -1.12 -7.74
CA LEU A 69 10.63 -1.62 -6.35
C LEU A 69 9.31 -2.27 -5.90
N CYS A 70 8.22 -2.03 -6.65
CA CYS A 70 6.86 -2.47 -6.34
C CYS A 70 6.20 -3.10 -7.58
N SER A 71 6.97 -3.78 -8.42
CA SER A 71 6.55 -4.24 -9.76
C SER A 71 5.47 -5.30 -9.74
N HIS A 72 5.34 -6.02 -8.62
CA HIS A 72 4.27 -6.99 -8.38
C HIS A 72 2.95 -6.34 -7.94
N VAL A 73 2.94 -5.04 -7.65
CA VAL A 73 1.74 -4.35 -7.17
C VAL A 73 0.93 -3.85 -8.36
N GLN A 74 -0.18 -4.53 -8.58
CA GLN A 74 -1.25 -4.12 -9.47
C GLN A 74 -2.52 -3.98 -8.63
N PHE A 75 -3.29 -2.92 -8.86
CA PHE A 75 -4.58 -2.77 -8.20
C PHE A 75 -5.64 -3.58 -8.94
N GLU A 76 -6.56 -4.14 -8.17
CA GLU A 76 -7.77 -4.74 -8.74
C GLU A 76 -8.56 -3.69 -9.52
N GLU A 77 -9.19 -4.12 -10.61
CA GLU A 77 -10.01 -3.27 -11.47
C GLU A 77 -11.11 -2.54 -10.68
N THR A 78 -11.65 -3.16 -9.63
CA THR A 78 -12.66 -2.59 -8.74
C THR A 78 -12.15 -1.36 -7.98
N LEU A 79 -10.89 -1.38 -7.50
CA LEU A 79 -10.26 -0.25 -6.83
C LEU A 79 -9.97 0.87 -7.83
N VAL A 80 -9.48 0.53 -9.02
CA VAL A 80 -9.24 1.51 -10.10
C VAL A 80 -10.52 2.22 -10.50
N ARG A 81 -11.60 1.47 -10.76
CA ARG A 81 -12.93 2.05 -11.07
C ARG A 81 -13.42 2.98 -9.97
N ARG A 82 -13.27 2.59 -8.70
CA ARG A 82 -13.69 3.44 -7.57
C ARG A 82 -12.89 4.75 -7.51
N LEU A 83 -11.59 4.70 -7.73
CA LEU A 83 -10.73 5.91 -7.79
C LEU A 83 -11.15 6.82 -8.94
N PHE A 84 -11.47 6.23 -10.10
CA PHE A 84 -11.95 6.96 -11.27
C PHE A 84 -13.33 7.61 -11.04
N ASP A 85 -14.28 6.89 -10.41
CA ASP A 85 -15.60 7.44 -10.08
C ASP A 85 -15.50 8.63 -9.11
N VAL A 86 -14.63 8.49 -8.11
CA VAL A 86 -14.26 9.56 -7.18
C VAL A 86 -13.72 10.78 -7.93
N PHE A 87 -12.76 10.58 -8.83
CA PHE A 87 -12.21 11.64 -9.66
C PHE A 87 -13.30 12.36 -10.46
N ARG A 88 -14.11 11.59 -11.18
CA ARG A 88 -15.18 12.11 -12.04
C ARG A 88 -16.26 12.86 -11.27
N SER A 89 -16.61 12.39 -10.06
CA SER A 89 -17.61 13.05 -9.21
C SER A 89 -17.15 14.42 -8.68
N GLY A 90 -15.83 14.65 -8.61
CA GLY A 90 -15.28 15.83 -7.96
C GLY A 90 -15.58 15.89 -6.44
N ALA A 91 -15.97 14.78 -5.83
CA ALA A 91 -16.26 14.70 -4.41
C ALA A 91 -15.03 15.07 -3.57
N ARG A 92 -15.27 15.73 -2.44
CA ARG A 92 -14.23 15.96 -1.42
C ARG A 92 -14.10 14.70 -0.58
N LEU A 93 -12.88 14.19 -0.46
CA LEU A 93 -12.58 12.93 0.22
C LEU A 93 -11.28 13.06 1.01
N ARG A 94 -11.16 12.26 2.07
CA ARG A 94 -9.89 11.96 2.71
C ARG A 94 -9.31 10.70 2.07
N VAL A 95 -8.03 10.76 1.71
CA VAL A 95 -7.31 9.65 1.08
C VAL A 95 -6.26 9.13 2.06
N ALA A 96 -6.32 7.83 2.36
CA ALA A 96 -5.29 7.15 3.13
C ALA A 96 -4.71 6.00 2.30
N ALA A 97 -3.43 6.13 1.93
CA ALA A 97 -2.72 5.05 1.26
C ALA A 97 -2.43 3.90 2.25
N GLN A 98 -2.57 2.69 1.75
CA GLN A 98 -2.25 1.45 2.46
C GLN A 98 -0.90 0.94 1.95
N TYR A 99 0.00 0.61 2.87
CA TYR A 99 1.36 0.23 2.51
C TYR A 99 1.67 -1.21 2.92
N ARG A 100 2.44 -1.89 2.07
CA ARG A 100 3.20 -3.09 2.45
C ARG A 100 4.69 -2.83 2.28
N PHE A 101 5.49 -3.42 3.14
CA PHE A 101 6.93 -3.38 2.98
C PHE A 101 7.33 -4.36 1.87
N SER A 102 8.11 -3.87 0.92
CA SER A 102 8.74 -4.71 -0.09
C SER A 102 9.78 -5.59 0.60
N THR A 103 9.71 -6.89 0.33
CA THR A 103 10.78 -7.84 0.68
C THR A 103 11.91 -7.82 -0.34
N TYR A 104 11.83 -6.96 -1.36
CA TYR A 104 12.87 -6.80 -2.35
C TYR A 104 14.13 -6.23 -1.69
N GLU A 105 15.13 -7.08 -1.52
CA GLU A 105 16.46 -6.70 -1.10
C GLU A 105 17.23 -6.23 -2.33
N PRO A 106 17.65 -4.94 -2.41
CA PRO A 106 18.32 -4.43 -3.59
C PRO A 106 19.66 -5.16 -3.78
N THR A 107 19.76 -5.96 -4.83
CA THR A 107 21.01 -6.61 -5.26
C THR A 107 21.91 -5.59 -5.95
N GLY A 108 22.61 -4.79 -5.14
CA GLY A 108 23.66 -3.90 -5.61
C GLY A 108 23.47 -2.43 -5.21
N ALA A 109 24.50 -1.90 -4.55
CA ALA A 109 24.89 -0.49 -4.45
C ALA A 109 23.80 0.56 -4.16
N ALA A 110 23.08 0.40 -3.05
CA ALA A 110 22.86 1.45 -2.04
C ALA A 110 22.02 0.83 -0.93
N ARG A 111 22.62 0.63 0.26
CA ARG A 111 21.87 0.22 1.45
C ARG A 111 21.02 1.40 1.91
N SER A 112 19.91 1.67 1.24
CA SER A 112 18.82 2.40 1.89
C SER A 112 18.39 1.52 3.05
N ARG A 113 18.68 1.96 4.29
CA ARG A 113 18.37 1.21 5.52
C ARG A 113 16.87 1.11 5.79
N GLU A 114 16.05 1.79 4.99
CA GLU A 114 14.60 1.74 5.12
C GLU A 114 13.98 0.75 4.12
N PRO A 115 13.15 -0.20 4.60
CA PRO A 115 12.41 -1.09 3.72
C PRO A 115 11.49 -0.25 2.82
N SER A 116 11.58 -0.49 1.51
CA SER A 116 10.75 0.22 0.53
C SER A 116 9.27 -0.03 0.83
N ARG A 117 8.47 1.03 0.95
CA ARG A 117 7.02 0.93 1.17
C ARG A 117 6.29 0.99 -0.17
N CYS A 118 5.54 -0.06 -0.49
CA CYS A 118 4.70 -0.12 -1.67
C CYS A 118 3.26 0.23 -1.33
N ILE A 119 2.65 1.17 -2.07
CA ILE A 119 1.21 1.43 -1.96
C ILE A 119 0.48 0.24 -2.57
N VAL A 120 -0.30 -0.46 -1.75
CA VAL A 120 -1.10 -1.64 -2.15
C VAL A 120 -2.60 -1.37 -2.18
N GLY A 121 -3.02 -0.17 -1.78
CA GLY A 121 -4.41 0.22 -1.84
C GLY A 121 -4.65 1.61 -1.27
N PHE A 122 -5.92 2.02 -1.30
CA PHE A 122 -6.39 3.27 -0.72
C PHE A 122 -7.66 3.04 0.08
N THR A 123 -7.78 3.74 1.20
CA THR A 123 -9.07 4.00 1.84
C THR A 123 -9.53 5.40 1.44
N LEU A 124 -10.75 5.49 0.91
CA LEU A 124 -11.40 6.74 0.50
C LEU A 124 -12.58 6.99 1.45
N THR A 125 -12.55 8.11 2.17
CA THR A 125 -13.60 8.48 3.12
C THR A 125 -14.24 9.80 2.67
N PRO A 126 -15.57 9.90 2.51
CA PRO A 126 -16.24 11.17 2.24
C PRO A 126 -15.85 12.23 3.26
N ALA A 127 -15.49 13.42 2.78
CA ALA A 127 -15.38 14.58 3.65
C ALA A 127 -16.80 15.13 3.86
N GLN A 128 -17.22 15.19 5.12
CA GLN A 128 -18.45 15.88 5.53
C GLN A 128 -18.29 17.40 5.38
#